data_AF-A0AAD9JF39-F1
#
_entry.id   AF-A0AAD9JF39-F1
#
_cell.length_a   1.000
_cell.length_b   1.000
_cell.length_c   1.000
_cell.angle_alpha   90.00
_cell.angle_beta   90.00
_cell.angle_gamma   90.00
#
_symmetry.space_group_name_H-M   'P 1'
#
loop_
_entity.id
_entity.type
_entity.pdbx_description
1 polymer ?
#
loop_
_entity_poly.entity_id
_entity_poly.type
_entity_poly.pdbx_seq_one_letter_code
_entity_poly.pdbx_strand_id
1 'polypeptide(L)'
;MPDGGICIVEPLDDYVSNIQQPVVGVRIGCAAVSRAAQSKSLVYDVSLQAELRKTFRTSSMAAHLGNLEKLLIANEGGDGYFVGEKLTFADLAFFHYTGLIPALTGVIVSWNHWPKLKMLIDKVATYPAIAEWIENRPNSAV
;
A
#
# COMPACT_ATOMS: atom_id res chain seq x y z
N MET A 1 12.76 -34.79 23.40
CA MET A 1 11.95 -35.46 22.37
C MET A 1 10.78 -36.10 23.08
N PRO A 2 9.54 -35.94 22.61
CA PRO A 2 9.17 -35.78 21.19
C PRO A 2 8.53 -34.41 20.87
N ASP A 3 8.44 -34.07 19.58
CA ASP A 3 7.22 -33.84 18.76
C ASP A 3 6.64 -32.40 18.85
N GLY A 4 6.97 -31.46 17.94
CA GLY A 4 6.72 -31.55 16.50
C GLY A 4 5.38 -30.90 16.09
N GLY A 5 5.01 -29.75 16.68
CA GLY A 5 3.74 -29.08 16.43
C GLY A 5 3.83 -28.03 15.32
N ILE A 6 3.22 -28.33 14.18
CA ILE A 6 2.99 -27.40 13.06
C ILE A 6 2.07 -26.27 13.55
N CYS A 7 2.54 -25.02 13.49
CA CYS A 7 1.67 -23.85 13.64
C CYS A 7 0.85 -23.71 12.35
N ILE A 8 -0.31 -24.39 12.30
CA ILE A 8 -1.38 -24.05 11.37
C ILE A 8 -1.85 -22.64 11.74
N VAL A 9 -1.55 -21.67 10.88
CA VAL A 9 -2.21 -20.37 10.89
C VAL A 9 -3.66 -20.59 10.52
N GLU A 10 -4.56 -20.57 11.51
CA GLU A 10 -5.99 -20.59 11.24
C GLU A 10 -6.38 -19.34 10.45
N PRO A 11 -7.18 -19.46 9.37
CA PRO A 11 -7.69 -18.32 8.64
C PRO A 11 -8.53 -17.43 9.56
N LEU A 12 -8.40 -16.11 9.39
CA LEU A 12 -9.11 -15.04 10.10
C LEU A 12 -10.63 -14.99 9.81
N ASP A 13 -11.31 -16.13 9.72
CA ASP A 13 -12.73 -16.20 9.34
C ASP A 13 -13.68 -16.28 10.56
N ASP A 14 -13.16 -16.50 11.77
CA ASP A 14 -14.00 -16.80 12.96
C ASP A 14 -14.46 -15.59 13.79
N TYR A 15 -14.16 -14.35 13.38
CA TYR A 15 -14.52 -13.15 14.17
C TYR A 15 -15.98 -12.66 13.99
N VAL A 16 -16.80 -13.29 13.13
CA VAL A 16 -18.12 -12.74 12.76
C VAL A 16 -19.31 -13.40 13.51
N SER A 17 -19.06 -14.40 14.37
CA SER A 17 -20.16 -15.23 14.91
C SER A 17 -20.83 -14.75 16.20
N ASN A 18 -20.46 -13.61 16.79
CA ASN A 18 -20.95 -13.28 18.14
C ASN A 18 -21.31 -11.81 18.42
N ILE A 19 -22.15 -11.20 17.57
CA ILE A 19 -22.87 -9.97 17.94
C ILE A 19 -24.37 -10.24 17.91
N GLN A 20 -24.86 -10.72 19.05
CA GLN A 20 -26.27 -10.87 19.37
C GLN A 20 -26.86 -9.50 19.77
N GLN A 21 -27.96 -9.15 19.08
CA GLN A 21 -29.08 -8.21 19.40
C GLN A 21 -29.16 -6.88 18.60
N PRO A 22 -30.40 -6.54 18.16
CA PRO A 22 -31.17 -5.62 19.02
C PRO A 22 -32.59 -6.10 19.35
N VAL A 23 -32.95 -5.87 20.62
CA VAL A 23 -34.31 -5.81 21.15
C VAL A 23 -35.04 -4.57 20.64
N VAL A 24 -36.38 -4.66 20.69
CA VAL A 24 -37.41 -3.62 20.52
C VAL A 24 -37.88 -3.41 19.08
N GLY A 25 -39.07 -3.94 18.83
CA GLY A 25 -39.80 -3.75 17.59
C GLY A 25 -40.40 -2.35 17.46
N VAL A 26 -40.32 -1.82 16.24
CA VAL A 26 -41.25 -0.84 15.69
C VAL A 26 -41.47 -1.23 14.23
N ARG A 27 -42.68 -1.68 13.89
CA ARG A 27 -43.10 -1.91 12.51
C ARG A 27 -43.39 -0.55 11.86
N ILE A 28 -42.45 -0.02 11.08
CA ILE A 28 -42.74 1.06 10.12
C ILE A 28 -42.50 0.52 8.72
N GLY A 29 -43.60 0.41 7.98
CA GLY A 29 -43.60 0.03 6.58
C GLY A 29 -42.86 1.07 5.74
N CYS A 30 -41.74 0.67 5.18
CA CYS A 30 -41.26 1.17 3.90
C CYS A 30 -40.41 0.06 3.25
N ALA A 31 -41.05 -0.77 2.42
CA ALA A 31 -40.41 -1.87 1.70
C ALA A 31 -39.43 -1.42 0.59
N ALA A 32 -39.09 -0.13 0.51
CA ALA A 32 -38.29 0.45 -0.57
C ALA A 32 -36.88 0.93 -0.14
N VAL A 33 -36.59 1.09 1.16
CA VAL A 33 -35.31 1.73 1.58
C VAL A 33 -34.26 0.73 2.07
N SER A 34 -34.62 -0.52 2.33
CA SER A 34 -33.68 -1.52 2.87
C SER A 34 -32.79 -2.20 1.81
N ARG A 35 -33.12 -2.11 0.52
CA ARG A 35 -32.30 -2.76 -0.54
C ARG A 35 -31.07 -1.96 -0.95
N ALA A 36 -31.11 -0.63 -0.83
CA ALA A 36 -29.98 0.24 -1.19
C ALA A 36 -28.89 0.29 -0.11
N ALA A 37 -29.21 -0.08 1.14
CA ALA A 37 -28.25 -0.15 2.24
C ALA A 37 -27.61 -1.54 2.38
N GLN A 38 -28.28 -2.61 1.93
CA GLN A 38 -27.73 -3.97 1.94
C GLN A 38 -26.70 -4.22 0.82
N SER A 39 -26.62 -3.36 -0.20
CA SER A 39 -25.62 -3.48 -1.27
C SER A 39 -24.26 -2.85 -0.94
N LYS A 40 -24.15 -2.14 0.19
CA LYS A 40 -22.93 -1.45 0.61
C LYS A 40 -22.20 -2.18 1.74
N SER A 41 -22.39 -3.49 1.82
CA SER A 41 -21.83 -4.35 2.84
C SER A 41 -21.18 -5.58 2.19
N LEU A 42 -19.85 -5.58 2.20
CA LEU A 42 -19.02 -6.75 2.48
C LEU A 42 -18.92 -7.87 1.43
N VAL A 43 -18.59 -7.57 0.18
CA VAL A 43 -17.64 -8.41 -0.59
C VAL A 43 -16.91 -7.52 -1.60
N TYR A 44 -15.66 -7.19 -1.28
CA TYR A 44 -14.55 -7.16 -2.22
C TYR A 44 -14.86 -7.87 -3.56
N ASP A 45 -15.33 -7.14 -4.57
CA ASP A 45 -15.55 -7.73 -5.89
C ASP A 45 -14.18 -8.14 -6.44
N VAL A 46 -13.88 -9.45 -6.38
CA VAL A 46 -12.60 -10.03 -6.81
C VAL A 46 -12.30 -9.69 -8.26
N SER A 47 -13.34 -9.56 -9.09
CA SER A 47 -13.22 -9.18 -10.50
C SER A 47 -12.81 -7.72 -10.66
N LEU A 48 -13.44 -6.81 -9.91
CA LEU A 48 -13.05 -5.40 -9.86
C LEU A 48 -11.61 -5.24 -9.36
N GLN A 49 -11.23 -6.00 -8.34
CA GLN A 49 -9.88 -5.93 -7.79
C GLN A 49 -8.81 -6.44 -8.77
N ALA A 50 -9.12 -7.47 -9.57
CA ALA A 50 -8.23 -7.94 -10.62
C ALA A 50 -8.02 -6.88 -11.72
N GLU A 51 -9.08 -6.22 -12.15
CA GLU A 51 -8.99 -5.12 -13.13
C GLU A 51 -8.27 -3.88 -12.56
N LEU A 52 -8.48 -3.55 -11.29
CA LEU A 52 -7.74 -2.48 -10.61
C LEU A 52 -6.24 -2.79 -10.49
N ARG A 53 -5.87 -4.04 -10.19
CA ARG A 53 -4.46 -4.45 -10.20
C ARG A 53 -3.85 -4.37 -11.61
N LYS A 54 -4.62 -4.73 -12.63
CA LYS A 54 -4.17 -4.66 -14.03
C LYS A 54 -3.96 -3.20 -14.47
N THR A 55 -4.92 -2.32 -14.21
CA THR A 55 -4.80 -0.89 -14.54
C THR A 55 -3.70 -0.19 -13.74
N PHE A 56 -3.49 -0.60 -12.48
CA PHE A 56 -2.36 -0.16 -11.67
C PHE A 56 -1.02 -0.53 -12.30
N ARG A 57 -0.88 -1.80 -12.73
CA ARG A 57 0.30 -2.34 -13.41
C ARG A 57 0.61 -1.63 -14.72
N THR A 58 -0.41 -1.35 -15.52
CA THR A 58 -0.21 -0.90 -16.91
C THR A 58 -0.15 0.61 -17.08
N SER A 59 -0.89 1.38 -16.27
CA SER A 59 -1.08 2.81 -16.55
C SER A 59 -0.89 3.69 -15.32
N SER A 60 -1.58 3.38 -14.22
CA SER A 60 -1.61 4.29 -13.07
C SER A 60 -0.23 4.49 -12.47
N MET A 61 0.55 3.41 -12.29
CA MET A 61 1.90 3.49 -11.72
C MET A 61 2.83 4.41 -12.53
N ALA A 62 2.89 4.21 -13.85
CA ALA A 62 3.76 5.00 -14.72
C ALA A 62 3.36 6.49 -14.72
N ALA A 63 2.06 6.79 -14.68
CA ALA A 63 1.57 8.16 -14.57
C ALA A 63 1.98 8.82 -13.25
N HIS A 64 1.86 8.10 -12.12
CA HIS A 64 2.26 8.61 -10.81
C HIS A 64 3.77 8.85 -10.73
N LEU A 65 4.58 7.89 -11.21
CA LEU A 65 6.05 8.05 -11.25
C LEU A 65 6.46 9.21 -12.16
N GLY A 66 5.80 9.38 -13.31
CA GLY A 66 6.03 10.53 -14.19
C GLY A 66 5.68 11.87 -13.52
N ASN A 67 4.64 11.91 -12.69
CA ASN A 67 4.29 13.11 -11.93
C ASN A 67 5.29 13.38 -10.79
N LEU A 68 5.77 12.34 -10.11
CA LEU A 68 6.80 12.47 -9.07
C LEU A 68 8.12 12.97 -9.65
N GLU A 69 8.56 12.45 -10.80
CA GLU A 69 9.76 12.93 -11.49
C GLU A 69 9.61 14.43 -11.86
N LYS A 70 8.42 14.86 -12.33
CA LYS A 70 8.16 16.29 -12.60
C LYS A 70 8.23 17.15 -11.34
N LEU A 71 7.68 16.67 -10.22
CA LEU A 71 7.74 17.37 -8.94
C LEU A 71 9.19 17.49 -8.45
N LEU A 72 9.98 16.43 -8.61
CA LEU A 72 11.40 16.44 -8.27
C LEU A 72 12.15 17.44 -9.16
N ILE A 73 11.94 17.41 -10.47
CA ILE A 73 12.57 18.36 -11.41
C ILE A 73 12.18 19.82 -11.11
N ALA A 74 10.96 20.06 -10.66
CA ALA A 74 10.49 21.40 -10.29
C ALA A 74 11.28 21.99 -9.11
N ASN A 75 11.90 21.15 -8.27
CA ASN A 75 12.79 21.59 -7.20
C ASN A 75 14.26 21.45 -7.63
N GLU A 76 14.91 22.59 -7.90
CA GLU A 76 16.35 22.67 -8.23
C GLU A 76 16.78 21.75 -9.41
N GLY A 77 15.91 21.52 -10.39
CA GLY A 77 16.23 20.68 -11.56
C GLY A 77 16.28 19.17 -11.26
N GLY A 78 15.85 18.75 -10.07
CA GLY A 78 15.75 17.35 -9.67
C GLY A 78 17.01 16.74 -9.09
N ASP A 79 18.01 17.57 -8.76
CA ASP A 79 19.26 17.11 -8.14
C ASP A 79 19.22 17.15 -6.60
N GLY A 80 18.16 17.74 -6.03
CA GLY A 80 17.95 17.90 -4.59
C GLY A 80 17.06 16.83 -3.95
N TYR A 81 15.97 17.31 -3.36
CA TYR A 81 14.91 16.56 -2.68
C TYR A 81 13.54 16.94 -3.28
N PHE A 82 12.45 16.31 -2.86
CA PHE A 82 11.12 16.75 -3.28
C PHE A 82 10.76 18.16 -2.81
N VAL A 83 11.24 18.58 -1.64
CA VAL A 83 10.90 19.87 -1.04
C VAL A 83 12.13 20.52 -0.40
N GLY A 84 12.56 21.66 -0.94
CA GLY A 84 13.68 22.43 -0.42
C GLY A 84 15.03 21.73 -0.59
N GLU A 85 16.00 22.11 0.25
CA GLU A 85 17.41 21.71 0.11
C GLU A 85 17.82 20.55 1.03
N LYS A 86 16.90 20.03 1.87
CA LYS A 86 17.21 19.03 2.90
C LYS A 86 16.28 17.83 2.80
N LEU A 87 16.74 16.69 3.33
CA LEU A 87 15.93 15.49 3.46
C LEU A 87 14.67 15.80 4.26
N THR A 88 13.52 15.52 3.66
CA THR A 88 12.21 15.69 4.29
C THR A 88 11.49 14.35 4.44
N PHE A 89 10.36 14.38 5.16
CA PHE A 89 9.49 13.22 5.26
C PHE A 89 8.95 12.77 3.89
N ALA A 90 8.84 13.66 2.90
CA ALA A 90 8.37 13.29 1.56
C ALA A 90 9.34 12.31 0.87
N ASP A 91 10.64 12.57 0.99
CA ASP A 91 11.69 11.71 0.42
C ASP A 91 11.73 10.34 1.11
N LEU A 92 11.57 10.33 2.45
CA LEU A 92 11.48 9.09 3.23
C LEU A 92 10.24 8.27 2.91
N ALA A 93 9.08 8.92 2.77
CA ALA A 93 7.84 8.26 2.40
C ALA A 93 7.96 7.64 1.01
N PHE A 94 8.51 8.38 0.04
CA PHE A 94 8.78 7.86 -1.29
C PHE A 94 9.73 6.65 -1.25
N PHE A 95 10.86 6.77 -0.54
CA PHE A 95 11.81 5.67 -0.37
C PHE A 95 11.14 4.42 0.23
N HIS A 96 10.33 4.58 1.27
CA HIS A 96 9.57 3.48 1.85
C HIS A 96 8.63 2.80 0.84
N TYR A 97 7.89 3.59 0.05
CA TYR A 97 6.99 3.06 -0.97
C TYR A 97 7.71 2.28 -2.07
N THR A 98 8.98 2.59 -2.36
CA THR A 98 9.76 1.83 -3.34
C THR A 98 9.98 0.37 -2.94
N GLY A 99 10.03 0.07 -1.64
CA GLY A 99 10.08 -1.29 -1.12
C GLY A 99 8.70 -1.91 -0.90
N LEU A 100 7.70 -1.10 -0.53
CA LEU A 100 6.36 -1.57 -0.21
C LEU A 100 5.54 -1.97 -1.46
N ILE A 101 5.63 -1.19 -2.54
CA ILE A 101 4.84 -1.41 -3.75
C ILE A 101 5.12 -2.80 -4.37
N PRO A 102 6.37 -3.24 -4.54
CA PRO A 102 6.65 -4.59 -5.01
C PRO A 102 6.10 -5.66 -4.09
N ALA A 103 6.20 -5.49 -2.77
CA ALA A 103 5.68 -6.44 -1.79
C ALA A 103 4.15 -6.60 -1.86
N LEU A 104 3.41 -5.49 -2.01
CA LEU A 104 1.95 -5.51 -2.03
C LEU A 104 1.36 -5.92 -3.40
N THR A 105 2.08 -5.65 -4.48
CA THR A 105 1.49 -5.73 -5.84
C THR A 105 2.20 -6.72 -6.77
N GLY A 106 3.39 -7.18 -6.39
CA GLY A 106 4.29 -7.98 -7.23
C GLY A 106 4.89 -7.22 -8.41
N VAL A 107 4.72 -5.90 -8.46
CA VAL A 107 5.18 -5.06 -9.58
C VAL A 107 6.57 -4.54 -9.28
N ILE A 108 7.54 -4.95 -10.10
CA ILE A 108 8.89 -4.42 -10.05
C ILE A 108 8.97 -3.20 -10.97
N VAL A 109 9.27 -2.05 -10.39
CA VAL A 109 9.43 -0.80 -11.14
C VAL A 109 10.81 -0.79 -11.82
N SER A 110 10.82 -0.56 -13.13
CA SER A 110 12.06 -0.27 -13.86
C SER A 110 12.40 1.21 -13.76
N TRP A 111 13.44 1.52 -12.99
CA TRP A 111 13.88 2.89 -12.73
C TRP A 111 14.59 3.57 -13.91
N ASN A 112 14.84 2.86 -15.01
CA ASN A 112 15.56 3.38 -16.19
C ASN A 112 14.83 4.55 -16.87
N HIS A 113 13.50 4.62 -16.74
CA HIS A 113 12.69 5.70 -17.31
C HIS A 113 12.65 6.95 -16.42
N TRP A 114 13.08 6.84 -15.16
CA TRP A 114 13.01 7.90 -14.14
C TRP A 114 14.36 8.02 -13.41
N PRO A 115 15.41 8.51 -14.10
CA PRO A 115 16.75 8.53 -13.57
C PRO A 115 16.91 9.46 -12.35
N LYS A 116 16.16 10.56 -12.25
CA LYS A 116 16.26 11.46 -11.07
C LYS A 116 15.62 10.83 -9.84
N LEU A 117 14.46 10.19 -9.99
CA LEU A 117 13.87 9.40 -8.90
C LEU A 117 14.82 8.28 -8.44
N LYS A 118 15.51 7.62 -9.36
CA LYS A 118 16.55 6.64 -9.00
C LYS A 118 17.66 7.27 -8.15
N MET A 119 18.18 8.41 -8.58
CA MET A 119 19.21 9.13 -7.83
C MET A 119 18.75 9.51 -6.42
N LEU A 120 17.48 9.91 -6.26
CA LEU A 120 16.91 10.22 -4.95
C LEU A 120 16.85 8.98 -4.06
N ILE A 121 16.42 7.83 -4.59
CA ILE A 121 16.40 6.55 -3.85
C ILE A 121 17.80 6.20 -3.36
N ASP A 122 18.79 6.26 -4.26
CA ASP A 122 20.17 5.93 -3.95
C ASP A 122 20.72 6.91 -2.90
N LYS A 123 20.43 8.22 -3.02
CA LYS A 123 20.83 9.24 -2.04
C LYS A 123 20.23 8.96 -0.65
N VAL A 124 18.92 8.70 -0.56
CA VAL A 124 18.25 8.39 0.71
C VAL A 124 18.83 7.13 1.34
N ALA A 125 19.15 6.11 0.55
CA ALA A 125 19.76 4.87 1.04
C ALA A 125 21.15 5.06 1.66
N THR A 126 21.89 6.11 1.29
CA THR A 126 23.24 6.38 1.85
C THR A 126 23.23 6.99 3.26
N TYR A 127 22.08 7.41 3.78
CA TYR A 127 22.01 7.97 5.12
C TYR A 127 22.29 6.89 6.18
N PRO A 128 23.20 7.14 7.15
CA PRO A 128 23.68 6.11 8.06
C PRO A 128 22.55 5.49 8.90
N ALA A 129 21.62 6.30 9.42
CA ALA A 129 20.47 5.81 10.18
C ALA A 129 19.51 4.96 9.34
N ILE A 130 19.41 5.23 8.03
CA ILE A 130 18.55 4.47 7.12
C ILE A 130 19.23 3.17 6.73
N ALA A 131 20.52 3.20 6.42
CA ALA A 131 21.32 2.00 6.15
C ALA A 131 21.30 1.04 7.35
N GLU A 132 21.53 1.55 8.56
CA GLU A 132 21.44 0.76 9.80
C GLU A 132 20.04 0.16 10.01
N TRP A 133 18.98 0.91 9.71
CA TRP A 133 17.61 0.37 9.78
C TRP A 133 17.37 -0.72 8.72
N ILE A 134 17.88 -0.56 7.50
CA ILE A 134 17.74 -1.58 6.44
C ILE A 134 18.44 -2.88 6.82
N GLU A 135 19.58 -2.80 7.50
CA GLU A 135 20.33 -3.97 7.99
C GLU A 135 19.63 -4.66 9.18
N ASN A 136 19.05 -3.89 10.10
CA ASN A 136 18.50 -4.40 11.35
C ASN A 136 16.99 -4.64 11.34
N ARG A 137 16.26 -4.20 10.32
CA ARG A 137 14.80 -4.34 10.29
C ARG A 137 14.38 -5.82 10.25
N PRO A 138 13.29 -6.19 10.96
CA PRO A 138 12.76 -7.54 10.88
C PRO A 138 12.29 -7.85 9.46
N ASN A 139 12.60 -9.05 8.99
CA ASN A 139 12.06 -9.58 7.75
C ASN A 139 10.59 -9.95 7.97
N SER A 140 9.71 -8.97 7.77
CA SER A 140 8.28 -9.23 7.69
C SER A 140 8.00 -9.97 6.39
N ALA A 141 7.75 -11.28 6.46
CA ALA A 141 7.14 -12.01 5.35
C ALA A 141 5.73 -11.43 5.14
N VAL A 142 5.55 -10.70 4.04
CA VAL A 142 4.25 -10.22 3.56
C VAL A 142 3.67 -11.26 2.63
#